data_AF-A0A7W7S5I8-F1
#
_entry.id   AF-A0A7W7S5I8-F1
#
_cell.length_a   1.000
_cell.length_b   1.000
_cell.length_c   1.000
_cell.angle_alpha   90.00
_cell.angle_beta   90.00
_cell.angle_gamma   90.00
#
_symmetry.space_group_name_H-M   'P 1'
#
loop_
_entity.id
_entity.type
_entity.pdbx_description
1 polymer ?
#
loop_
_entity_poly.entity_id
_entity_poly.type
_entity_poly.pdbx_seq_one_letter_code
_entity_poly.pdbx_strand_id
1 'polypeptide(L)'
;MAWWPAVLPANRDVVAAHYLPHLFTSWDRPEVRPFYVETLAAAGGPAGEPMALLLASFLTRQTPDYRGRQDPEEGVRLLLLMAARGDLPEAALGRQIALLTRCTELKLSQATVRLQAAARLGAHREVWAVIRAALPHLLPGAGERPAGGVADLVALGVTVARWAGARGEIPALTPLAGRRSSSAFARECRRLHGLLTSAETGG
;
A
#
# COMPACT_ATOMS: atom_id res chain seq x y z
N MET A 1 -24.43 -0.16 -8.30
CA MET A 1 -23.13 -0.85 -8.05
C MET A 1 -23.30 -2.25 -7.48
N ALA A 2 -24.20 -2.50 -6.52
CA ALA A 2 -24.31 -3.80 -5.83
C ALA A 2 -24.65 -5.05 -6.68
N TRP A 3 -25.12 -4.91 -7.93
CA TRP A 3 -25.53 -6.04 -8.77
C TRP A 3 -24.44 -6.54 -9.73
N TRP A 4 -23.37 -5.77 -9.96
CA TRP A 4 -22.30 -6.15 -10.89
C TRP A 4 -21.55 -7.44 -10.50
N PRO A 5 -21.22 -7.69 -9.21
CA PRO A 5 -20.58 -8.95 -8.81
C PRO A 5 -21.42 -10.19 -9.13
N ALA A 6 -22.75 -10.06 -9.17
CA ALA A 6 -23.66 -11.14 -9.50
C ALA A 6 -23.74 -11.41 -11.02
N VAL A 7 -23.42 -10.41 -11.85
CA VAL A 7 -23.48 -10.52 -13.32
C VAL A 7 -22.14 -11.00 -13.91
N LEU A 8 -21.01 -10.72 -13.26
CA LEU A 8 -19.67 -11.16 -13.69
C LEU A 8 -18.84 -11.73 -12.52
N PRO A 9 -19.26 -12.84 -11.90
CA PRO A 9 -18.64 -13.37 -10.66
C PRO A 9 -17.19 -13.84 -10.82
N ALA A 10 -16.71 -14.07 -12.05
CA ALA A 10 -15.34 -14.49 -12.34
C ALA A 10 -14.42 -13.36 -12.86
N ASN A 11 -14.96 -12.15 -13.10
CA ASN A 11 -14.21 -11.04 -13.70
C ASN A 11 -14.13 -9.84 -12.73
N ARG A 12 -13.69 -10.09 -11.49
CA ARG A 12 -13.63 -9.05 -10.45
C ARG A 12 -12.82 -7.82 -10.87
N ASP A 13 -11.76 -8.00 -11.66
CA ASP A 13 -10.90 -6.90 -12.09
C ASP A 13 -11.56 -5.98 -13.14
N VAL A 14 -12.45 -6.55 -13.98
CA VAL A 14 -13.26 -5.78 -14.94
C VAL A 14 -14.29 -4.92 -14.19
N VAL A 15 -14.93 -5.48 -13.16
CA VAL A 15 -15.87 -4.72 -12.34
C VAL A 15 -15.13 -3.65 -11.52
N ALA A 16 -13.95 -3.98 -11.00
CA ALA A 16 -13.09 -3.01 -10.34
C ALA A 16 -12.72 -1.84 -11.28
N ALA A 17 -12.37 -2.13 -12.53
CA ALA A 17 -12.11 -1.10 -13.55
C ALA A 17 -13.34 -0.21 -13.81
N HIS A 18 -14.54 -0.80 -13.84
CA HIS A 18 -15.80 -0.06 -13.97
C HIS A 18 -16.07 0.88 -12.78
N TYR A 19 -15.57 0.56 -11.59
CA TYR A 19 -15.71 1.43 -10.41
C TYR A 19 -14.75 2.62 -10.42
N LEU A 20 -13.62 2.55 -11.13
CA LEU A 20 -12.58 3.60 -11.06
C LEU A 20 -13.06 5.01 -11.44
N PRO A 21 -13.87 5.23 -12.50
CA PRO A 21 -14.38 6.56 -12.80
C PRO A 21 -15.16 7.17 -11.62
N HIS A 22 -15.94 6.35 -10.93
CA HIS A 22 -16.78 6.76 -9.79
C HIS A 22 -16.01 6.96 -8.47
N LEU A 23 -14.74 6.55 -8.43
CA LEU A 23 -13.86 6.76 -7.28
C LEU A 23 -13.35 8.20 -7.20
N PHE A 24 -13.23 8.86 -8.36
CA PHE A 24 -12.64 10.19 -8.52
C PHE A 24 -13.61 11.25 -9.08
N THR A 25 -14.85 10.87 -9.45
CA THR A 25 -15.90 11.79 -9.95
C THR A 25 -16.24 12.92 -8.98
N SER A 26 -16.17 12.68 -7.67
CA SER A 26 -16.14 13.76 -6.69
C SER A 26 -15.11 13.47 -5.62
N TRP A 27 -14.09 14.32 -5.58
CA TRP A 27 -12.97 14.18 -4.65
C TRP A 27 -13.44 14.22 -3.19
N ASP A 28 -14.47 15.04 -2.93
CA ASP A 28 -15.08 15.22 -1.61
C ASP A 28 -16.06 14.11 -1.19
N ARG A 29 -16.64 13.36 -2.15
CA ARG A 29 -17.67 12.33 -1.87
C ARG A 29 -17.61 11.15 -2.85
N PRO A 30 -16.55 10.32 -2.78
CA PRO A 30 -16.44 9.15 -3.65
C PRO A 30 -17.69 8.27 -3.52
N GLU A 31 -18.29 7.92 -4.65
CA GLU A 31 -19.48 7.07 -4.70
C GLU A 31 -19.13 5.62 -4.37
N VAL A 32 -17.90 5.22 -4.69
CA VAL A 32 -17.36 3.91 -4.38
C VAL A 32 -16.82 3.87 -2.95
N ARG A 33 -17.34 2.94 -2.17
CA ARG A 33 -16.98 2.67 -0.78
C ARG A 33 -16.44 1.25 -0.63
N PRO A 34 -15.59 0.98 0.37
CA PRO A 34 -15.03 -0.35 0.59
C PRO A 34 -16.07 -1.48 0.64
N PHE A 35 -17.22 -1.28 1.29
CA PHE A 35 -18.32 -2.27 1.32
C PHE A 35 -18.79 -2.72 -0.08
N TYR A 36 -18.77 -1.85 -1.10
CA TYR A 36 -19.11 -2.26 -2.46
C TYR A 36 -18.05 -3.14 -3.13
N VAL A 37 -16.83 -3.15 -2.59
CA VAL A 37 -15.66 -3.88 -3.08
C VAL A 37 -15.43 -5.16 -2.28
N GLU A 38 -15.97 -5.30 -1.06
CA GLU A 38 -15.89 -6.53 -0.27
C GLU A 38 -16.45 -7.75 -1.03
N THR A 39 -17.60 -7.57 -1.69
CA THR A 39 -18.19 -8.63 -2.53
C THR A 39 -17.34 -8.96 -3.76
N LEU A 40 -16.59 -8.00 -4.30
CA LEU A 40 -15.62 -8.23 -5.38
C LEU A 40 -14.35 -8.92 -4.90
N ALA A 41 -13.87 -8.59 -3.70
CA ALA A 41 -12.72 -9.26 -3.11
C ALA A 41 -13.03 -10.73 -2.75
N ALA A 42 -14.27 -11.01 -2.34
CA ALA A 42 -14.74 -12.38 -2.14
C ALA A 42 -14.97 -13.15 -3.47
N ALA A 43 -15.18 -12.43 -4.58
CA ALA A 43 -15.37 -13.03 -5.90
C ALA A 43 -14.08 -13.64 -6.47
N GLY A 44 -14.25 -14.53 -7.45
CA GLY A 44 -13.14 -15.19 -8.14
C GLY A 44 -12.51 -14.32 -9.23
N GLY A 45 -11.37 -14.78 -9.75
CA GLY A 45 -10.65 -14.15 -10.84
C GLY A 45 -9.38 -13.41 -10.40
N PRO A 46 -8.60 -12.87 -11.36
CA PRO A 46 -7.38 -12.13 -11.04
C PRO A 46 -7.70 -10.84 -10.26
N ALA A 47 -6.78 -10.41 -9.39
CA ALA A 47 -6.77 -9.04 -8.88
C ALA A 47 -5.57 -8.35 -9.51
N GLY A 48 -5.82 -7.34 -10.35
CA GLY A 48 -4.80 -6.60 -11.06
C GLY A 48 -4.73 -5.15 -10.60
N GLU A 49 -4.23 -4.29 -11.49
CA GLU A 49 -4.13 -2.84 -11.31
C GLU A 49 -5.44 -2.17 -10.86
N PRO A 50 -6.63 -2.47 -11.43
CA PRO A 50 -7.88 -1.87 -10.99
C PRO A 50 -8.19 -2.16 -9.52
N MET A 51 -8.06 -3.42 -9.08
CA MET A 51 -8.27 -3.75 -7.68
C MET A 51 -7.23 -3.08 -6.77
N ALA A 52 -5.96 -3.10 -7.17
CA ALA A 52 -4.90 -2.43 -6.45
C ALA A 52 -5.17 -0.92 -6.29
N LEU A 53 -5.70 -0.25 -7.31
CA LEU A 53 -6.02 1.17 -7.27
C LEU A 53 -7.20 1.50 -6.35
N LEU A 54 -8.26 0.68 -6.38
CA LEU A 54 -9.37 0.80 -5.43
C LEU A 54 -8.86 0.68 -3.99
N LEU A 55 -8.11 -0.38 -3.71
CA LEU A 55 -7.56 -0.63 -2.37
C LEU A 55 -6.59 0.48 -1.94
N ALA A 56 -5.68 0.92 -2.82
CA ALA A 56 -4.76 2.02 -2.55
C ALA A 56 -5.52 3.28 -2.15
N SER A 57 -6.58 3.62 -2.88
CA SER A 57 -7.41 4.80 -2.59
C SER A 57 -8.06 4.73 -1.20
N PHE A 58 -8.56 3.54 -0.81
CA PHE A 58 -9.15 3.35 0.51
C PHE A 58 -8.11 3.45 1.63
N LEU A 59 -6.87 3.03 1.37
CA LEU A 59 -5.79 3.10 2.35
C LEU A 59 -5.19 4.51 2.49
N THR A 60 -5.23 5.35 1.45
CA THR A 60 -4.58 6.67 1.46
C THR A 60 -5.54 7.83 1.76
N ARG A 61 -6.86 7.59 1.74
CA ARG A 61 -7.88 8.60 2.01
C ARG A 61 -7.95 8.98 3.49
N GLN A 62 -8.08 10.27 3.79
CA GLN A 62 -8.44 10.72 5.13
C GLN A 62 -9.92 10.42 5.39
N THR A 63 -10.23 9.90 6.58
CA THR A 63 -11.62 9.80 7.04
C THR A 63 -12.05 11.17 7.58
N PRO A 64 -13.14 11.79 7.09
CA PRO A 64 -13.60 13.07 7.63
C PRO A 64 -14.19 12.90 9.04
N ASP A 65 -13.79 13.78 9.97
CA ASP A 65 -14.16 13.76 11.40
C ASP A 65 -15.65 14.03 11.68
N TYR A 66 -16.43 14.56 10.71
CA TYR A 66 -17.83 14.91 10.94
C TYR A 66 -18.75 14.45 9.81
N ARG A 67 -19.77 13.66 10.20
CA ARG A 67 -20.96 13.26 9.42
C ARG A 67 -20.77 12.40 8.15
N GLY A 68 -19.60 11.78 7.98
CA GLY A 68 -19.36 10.82 6.89
C GLY A 68 -19.11 9.42 7.44
N ARG A 69 -20.11 8.53 7.30
CA ARG A 69 -20.11 7.10 7.70
C ARG A 69 -19.06 6.27 6.93
N GLN A 70 -17.77 6.55 7.10
CA GLN A 70 -16.65 5.75 6.58
C GLN A 70 -15.83 5.30 7.78
N ASP A 71 -15.89 4.02 8.08
CA ASP A 71 -15.04 3.43 9.10
C ASP A 71 -13.60 3.33 8.53
N PRO A 72 -12.59 4.00 9.14
CA PRO A 72 -11.21 4.00 8.64
C PRO A 72 -10.62 2.59 8.49
N GLU A 73 -11.20 1.61 9.17
CA GLU A 73 -10.76 0.22 9.16
C GLU A 73 -11.31 -0.59 7.98
N GLU A 74 -12.32 -0.12 7.24
CA GLU A 74 -12.90 -0.89 6.14
C GLU A 74 -11.85 -1.26 5.07
N GLY A 75 -10.95 -0.33 4.74
CA GLY A 75 -9.83 -0.60 3.83
C GLY A 75 -8.83 -1.62 4.39
N VAL A 76 -8.65 -1.65 5.72
CA VAL A 76 -7.79 -2.64 6.40
C VAL A 76 -8.44 -4.02 6.37
N ARG A 77 -9.75 -4.11 6.62
CA ARG A 77 -10.52 -5.37 6.53
C ARG A 77 -10.45 -5.94 5.12
N LEU A 78 -10.61 -5.12 4.10
CA LEU A 78 -10.51 -5.53 2.70
C LEU A 78 -9.12 -6.06 2.36
N LEU A 79 -8.05 -5.38 2.80
CA LEU A 79 -6.68 -5.84 2.64
C LEU A 79 -6.48 -7.20 3.32
N LEU A 80 -6.93 -7.35 4.57
CA LEU A 80 -6.81 -8.60 5.34
C LEU A 80 -7.58 -9.75 4.69
N LEU A 81 -8.77 -9.48 4.14
CA LEU A 81 -9.56 -10.46 3.40
C LEU A 81 -8.79 -11.00 2.20
N MET A 82 -8.22 -10.12 1.38
CA MET A 82 -7.44 -10.52 0.19
C MET A 82 -6.12 -11.20 0.56
N ALA A 83 -5.45 -10.71 1.61
CA ALA A 83 -4.24 -11.34 2.14
C ALA A 83 -4.50 -12.76 2.63
N ALA A 84 -5.57 -12.98 3.40
CA ALA A 84 -5.96 -14.31 3.89
C ALA A 84 -6.30 -15.30 2.77
N ARG A 85 -6.73 -14.78 1.60
CA ARG A 85 -7.01 -15.58 0.40
C ARG A 85 -5.78 -15.83 -0.47
N GLY A 86 -4.66 -15.16 -0.20
CA GLY A 86 -3.45 -15.23 -1.01
C GLY A 86 -3.61 -14.58 -2.39
N ASP A 87 -4.54 -13.63 -2.54
CA ASP A 87 -4.87 -12.99 -3.81
C ASP A 87 -4.74 -11.46 -3.79
N LEU A 88 -4.06 -10.92 -2.77
CA LEU A 88 -3.72 -9.51 -2.66
C LEU A 88 -2.73 -9.12 -3.77
N PRO A 89 -2.98 -8.08 -4.58
CA PRO A 89 -2.07 -7.67 -5.63
C PRO A 89 -0.95 -6.77 -5.08
N GLU A 90 -0.01 -7.29 -4.28
CA GLU A 90 0.88 -6.47 -3.44
C GLU A 90 1.77 -5.53 -4.26
N ALA A 91 2.32 -6.04 -5.36
CA ALA A 91 3.19 -5.26 -6.23
C ALA A 91 2.44 -4.09 -6.88
N ALA A 92 1.23 -4.36 -7.41
CA ALA A 92 0.40 -3.32 -7.99
C ALA A 92 -0.08 -2.33 -6.92
N LEU A 93 -0.47 -2.81 -5.73
CA LEU A 93 -0.90 -1.99 -4.61
C LEU A 93 0.20 -1.01 -4.19
N GLY A 94 1.44 -1.47 -4.05
CA GLY A 94 2.58 -0.61 -3.73
C GLY A 94 2.79 0.49 -4.76
N ARG A 95 2.71 0.16 -6.06
CA ARG A 95 2.80 1.14 -7.15
C ARG A 95 1.66 2.17 -7.10
N GLN A 96 0.43 1.72 -6.87
CA GLN A 96 -0.73 2.60 -6.83
C GLN A 96 -0.72 3.53 -5.61
N ILE A 97 -0.27 3.06 -4.43
CA ILE A 97 -0.07 3.94 -3.26
C ILE A 97 0.95 5.05 -3.60
N ALA A 98 2.06 4.68 -4.25
CA ALA A 98 3.07 5.66 -4.65
C ALA A 98 2.55 6.65 -5.71
N LEU A 99 1.77 6.17 -6.69
CA LEU A 99 1.18 7.02 -7.72
C LEU A 99 0.16 8.00 -7.13
N LEU A 100 -0.78 7.51 -6.32
CA LEU A 100 -1.82 8.32 -5.70
C LEU A 100 -1.25 9.41 -4.80
N THR A 101 -0.24 9.09 -3.99
CA THR A 101 0.38 10.07 -3.07
C THR A 101 1.24 11.11 -3.80
N ARG A 102 1.66 10.86 -5.04
CA ARG A 102 2.39 11.82 -5.88
C ARG A 102 1.47 12.70 -6.73
N CYS A 103 0.35 12.14 -7.19
CA CYS A 103 -0.52 12.81 -8.15
C CYS A 103 -1.77 13.46 -7.53
N THR A 104 -1.94 13.34 -6.21
CA THR A 104 -3.16 13.80 -5.53
C THR A 104 -2.90 14.28 -4.09
N GLU A 105 -3.93 14.82 -3.43
CA GLU A 105 -3.92 15.22 -2.00
C GLU A 105 -4.00 14.02 -1.02
N LEU A 106 -3.96 12.78 -1.52
CA LEU A 106 -4.00 11.57 -0.69
C LEU A 106 -2.71 11.43 0.11
N LYS A 107 -2.84 11.08 1.39
CA LYS A 107 -1.71 11.15 2.33
C LYS A 107 -1.05 9.79 2.52
N LEU A 108 0.25 9.73 2.29
CA LEU A 108 1.05 8.53 2.56
C LEU A 108 0.99 8.12 4.03
N SER A 109 0.89 9.08 4.96
CA SER A 109 0.76 8.79 6.39
C SER A 109 -0.47 7.95 6.74
N GLN A 110 -1.60 8.14 6.03
CA GLN A 110 -2.80 7.33 6.24
C GLN A 110 -2.59 5.89 5.77
N ALA A 111 -1.93 5.71 4.63
CA ALA A 111 -1.57 4.39 4.15
C ALA A 111 -0.62 3.69 5.13
N THR A 112 0.39 4.39 5.65
CA THR A 112 1.32 3.84 6.65
C THR A 112 0.58 3.36 7.90
N VAL A 113 -0.33 4.16 8.47
CA VAL A 113 -1.11 3.76 9.66
C VAL A 113 -1.95 2.51 9.40
N ARG A 114 -2.65 2.46 8.26
CA ARG A 114 -3.50 1.32 7.90
C ARG A 114 -2.71 0.06 7.57
N LEU A 115 -1.59 0.19 6.87
CA LEU A 115 -0.65 -0.92 6.63
C LEU A 115 -0.05 -1.45 7.93
N GLN A 116 0.27 -0.56 8.88
CA GLN A 116 0.72 -0.96 10.21
C GLN A 116 -0.35 -1.74 10.98
N ALA A 117 -1.61 -1.33 10.90
CA ALA A 117 -2.73 -2.06 11.49
C ALA A 117 -2.87 -3.46 10.87
N ALA A 118 -2.85 -3.58 9.54
CA ALA A 118 -2.90 -4.86 8.84
C ALA A 118 -1.73 -5.79 9.23
N ALA A 119 -0.51 -5.24 9.31
CA ALA A 119 0.67 -6.02 9.69
C ALA A 119 0.56 -6.59 11.12
N ARG A 120 0.02 -5.80 12.07
CA ARG A 120 -0.24 -6.25 13.45
C ARG A 120 -1.31 -7.33 13.54
N LEU A 121 -2.23 -7.37 12.58
CA LEU A 121 -3.30 -8.37 12.46
C LEU A 121 -2.86 -9.61 11.65
N GLY A 122 -1.57 -9.73 11.31
CA GLY A 122 -1.01 -10.95 10.74
C GLY A 122 -0.50 -10.81 9.30
N ALA A 123 -0.93 -9.79 8.55
CA ALA A 123 -0.56 -9.61 7.13
C ALA A 123 0.82 -8.96 6.92
N HIS A 124 1.79 -9.25 7.79
CA HIS A 124 3.09 -8.59 7.80
C HIS A 124 3.95 -8.91 6.57
N ARG A 125 3.80 -10.11 5.98
CA ARG A 125 4.53 -10.51 4.76
C ARG A 125 4.00 -9.78 3.54
N GLU A 126 2.70 -9.70 3.42
CA GLU A 126 1.97 -9.01 2.35
C GLU A 126 2.22 -7.51 2.43
N VAL A 127 2.13 -6.92 3.64
CA VAL A 127 2.47 -5.51 3.86
C VAL A 127 3.93 -5.23 3.51
N TRP A 128 4.86 -6.12 3.84
CA TRP A 128 6.25 -5.99 3.39
C TRP A 128 6.36 -5.98 1.86
N ALA A 129 5.68 -6.90 1.15
CA ALA A 129 5.70 -6.95 -0.31
C ALA A 129 5.13 -5.65 -0.93
N VAL A 130 4.06 -5.11 -0.35
CA VAL A 130 3.49 -3.80 -0.74
C VAL A 130 4.50 -2.68 -0.56
N ILE A 131 5.14 -2.58 0.61
CA ILE A 131 6.13 -1.53 0.90
C ILE A 131 7.33 -1.68 -0.04
N ARG A 132 7.86 -2.89 -0.22
CA ARG A 132 8.98 -3.16 -1.12
C ARG A 132 8.68 -2.69 -2.54
N ALA A 133 7.47 -2.91 -3.04
CA ALA A 133 7.05 -2.45 -4.36
C ALA A 133 6.80 -0.93 -4.43
N ALA A 134 6.38 -0.29 -3.32
CA ALA A 134 6.18 1.15 -3.26
C ALA A 134 7.50 1.94 -3.21
N LEU A 135 8.53 1.42 -2.54
CA LEU A 135 9.78 2.13 -2.27
C LEU A 135 10.45 2.71 -3.52
N PRO A 136 10.67 1.97 -4.63
CA PRO A 136 11.29 2.54 -5.83
C PRO A 136 10.59 3.77 -6.41
N HIS A 137 9.29 3.94 -6.12
CA HIS A 137 8.46 5.04 -6.63
C HIS A 137 8.29 6.19 -5.63
N LEU A 138 8.67 5.98 -4.36
CA LEU A 138 8.54 6.96 -3.27
C LEU A 138 9.89 7.55 -2.83
N LEU A 139 10.98 6.82 -3.07
CA LEU A 139 12.30 7.25 -2.68
C LEU A 139 12.74 8.46 -3.51
N PRO A 140 13.32 9.51 -2.88
CA PRO A 140 13.71 10.72 -3.58
C PRO A 140 14.89 10.44 -4.52
N GLY A 141 14.93 11.17 -5.63
CA GLY A 141 16.06 11.18 -6.55
C GLY A 141 17.37 11.70 -5.93
N ALA A 142 18.41 11.75 -6.75
CA ALA A 142 19.68 12.37 -6.37
C ALA A 142 19.47 13.87 -6.05
N GLY A 143 19.84 14.31 -4.84
CA GLY A 143 19.70 15.71 -4.41
C GLY A 143 18.30 16.13 -3.95
N GLU A 144 17.28 15.27 -4.12
CA GLU A 144 15.91 15.57 -3.71
C GLU A 144 15.68 15.29 -2.21
N ARG A 145 14.73 16.04 -1.63
CA ARG A 145 14.25 15.82 -0.26
C ARG A 145 13.14 14.76 -0.27
N PRO A 146 13.08 13.87 0.74
CA PRO A 146 11.99 12.92 0.85
C PRO A 146 10.66 13.65 1.05
N ALA A 147 9.60 13.17 0.37
CA ALA A 147 8.24 13.63 0.61
C ALA A 147 7.77 13.30 2.04
N GLY A 148 6.76 14.03 2.51
CA GLY A 148 6.16 13.82 3.84
C GLY A 148 5.65 12.38 4.00
N GLY A 149 5.93 11.77 5.16
CA GLY A 149 5.50 10.40 5.48
C GLY A 149 6.36 9.28 4.87
N VAL A 150 7.30 9.57 3.97
CA VAL A 150 8.19 8.53 3.39
C VAL A 150 9.10 7.93 4.47
N ALA A 151 9.61 8.75 5.39
CA ALA A 151 10.42 8.26 6.50
C ALA A 151 9.65 7.27 7.40
N ASP A 152 8.38 7.56 7.69
CA ASP A 152 7.51 6.70 8.50
C ASP A 152 7.19 5.38 7.78
N LEU A 153 6.97 5.44 6.47
CA LEU A 153 6.79 4.22 5.66
C LEU A 153 8.05 3.36 5.66
N VAL A 154 9.25 3.94 5.52
CA VAL A 154 10.51 3.19 5.60
C VAL A 154 10.68 2.58 6.99
N ALA A 155 10.38 3.31 8.07
CA ALA A 155 10.43 2.80 9.44
C ALA A 155 9.48 1.61 9.66
N LEU A 156 8.25 1.69 9.12
CA LEU A 156 7.32 0.56 9.07
C LEU A 156 7.92 -0.59 8.27
N GLY A 157 8.50 -0.30 7.10
CA GLY A 157 9.20 -1.24 6.23
C GLY A 157 10.26 -2.06 6.97
N VAL A 158 11.10 -1.41 7.78
CA VAL A 158 12.09 -2.12 8.63
C VAL A 158 11.42 -3.09 9.60
N THR A 159 10.33 -2.65 10.22
CA THR A 159 9.60 -3.45 11.21
C THR A 159 8.99 -4.69 10.57
N VAL A 160 8.26 -4.53 9.46
CA VAL A 160 7.60 -5.65 8.79
C VAL A 160 8.59 -6.54 8.02
N ALA A 161 9.67 -5.99 7.47
CA ALA A 161 10.75 -6.77 6.86
C ALA A 161 11.39 -7.70 7.90
N ARG A 162 11.58 -7.22 9.13
CA ARG A 162 12.13 -8.02 10.22
C ARG A 162 11.17 -9.15 10.60
N TRP A 163 9.88 -8.86 10.76
CA TRP A 163 8.86 -9.88 11.06
C TRP A 163 8.74 -10.90 9.94
N ALA A 164 8.81 -10.47 8.69
CA ALA A 164 8.73 -11.33 7.51
C ALA A 164 10.02 -12.14 7.26
N GLY A 165 11.12 -11.85 7.96
CA GLY A 165 12.43 -12.43 7.66
C GLY A 165 12.97 -12.03 6.28
N ALA A 166 12.54 -10.87 5.76
CA ALA A 166 12.82 -10.44 4.40
C ALA A 166 14.31 -10.20 4.15
N ARG A 167 14.76 -10.59 2.96
CA ARG A 167 16.13 -10.41 2.45
C ARG A 167 16.09 -9.99 0.99
N GLY A 168 17.26 -9.63 0.47
CA GLY A 168 17.45 -9.27 -0.91
C GLY A 168 17.43 -7.75 -1.10
N GLU A 169 18.35 -7.28 -1.93
CA GLU A 169 18.55 -5.87 -2.14
C GLU A 169 17.34 -5.17 -2.77
N ILE A 170 17.25 -3.87 -2.49
CA ILE A 170 16.37 -2.93 -3.19
C ILE A 170 17.32 -1.88 -3.77
N PRO A 171 17.63 -1.94 -5.08
CA PRO A 171 18.64 -1.06 -5.70
C PRO A 171 18.42 0.43 -5.44
N ALA A 172 17.15 0.87 -5.38
CA ALA A 172 16.78 2.25 -5.08
C ALA A 172 17.19 2.72 -3.65
N LEU A 173 17.38 1.80 -2.69
CA LEU A 173 17.81 2.13 -1.32
C LEU A 173 19.34 2.28 -1.20
N THR A 174 20.12 1.59 -2.01
CA THR A 174 21.60 1.59 -1.95
C THR A 174 22.22 2.99 -1.93
N PRO A 175 21.90 3.91 -2.87
CA PRO A 175 22.48 5.25 -2.85
C PRO A 175 22.04 6.06 -1.63
N LEU A 176 20.86 5.80 -1.07
CA LEU A 176 20.33 6.50 0.10
C LEU A 176 20.95 6.01 1.40
N ALA A 177 21.22 4.71 1.50
CA ALA A 177 21.95 4.13 2.62
C ALA A 177 23.40 4.65 2.69
N GLY A 178 24.04 4.88 1.55
CA GLY A 178 25.40 5.45 1.47
C GLY A 178 25.52 6.94 1.79
N ARG A 179 24.41 7.69 1.90
CA ARG A 179 24.46 9.15 2.13
C ARG A 179 24.99 9.47 3.53
N ARG A 180 25.93 10.43 3.60
CA ARG A 180 26.40 11.08 4.84
C ARG A 180 25.37 12.09 5.34
N SER A 181 24.19 11.59 5.74
CA SER A 181 23.11 12.38 6.34
C SER A 181 22.70 11.78 7.69
N SER A 182 22.49 12.66 8.67
CA SER A 182 21.99 12.34 10.00
C SER A 182 20.46 12.39 10.11
N SER A 183 19.75 12.69 9.01
CA SER A 183 18.28 12.76 8.99
C SER A 183 17.64 11.42 9.40
N ALA A 184 16.45 11.49 10.01
CA ALA A 184 15.69 10.30 10.39
C ALA A 184 15.46 9.37 9.20
N PHE A 185 15.09 9.92 8.05
CA PHE A 185 14.95 9.19 6.79
C PHE A 185 16.23 8.42 6.40
N ALA A 186 17.39 9.07 6.42
CA ALA A 186 18.66 8.42 6.07
C ALA A 186 19.03 7.29 7.05
N ARG A 187 18.73 7.47 8.35
CA ARG A 187 18.92 6.39 9.35
C ARG A 187 18.03 5.19 9.05
N GLU A 188 16.75 5.39 8.77
CA GLU A 188 15.84 4.28 8.46
C GLU A 188 16.20 3.59 7.14
N CYS A 189 16.65 4.34 6.12
CA CYS A 189 17.16 3.74 4.88
C CYS A 189 18.38 2.85 5.13
N ARG A 190 19.34 3.31 5.94
CA ARG A 190 20.50 2.50 6.35
C ARG A 190 20.08 1.25 7.13
N ARG A 191 19.15 1.40 8.06
CA ARG A 191 18.63 0.31 8.88
C ARG A 191 17.91 -0.74 8.02
N LEU A 192 17.11 -0.30 7.06
CA LEU A 192 16.42 -1.20 6.12
C LEU A 192 17.41 -1.91 5.21
N HIS A 193 18.33 -1.17 4.58
CA HIS A 193 19.35 -1.75 3.71
C HIS A 193 20.23 -2.78 4.44
N GLY A 194 20.71 -2.44 5.65
CA GLY A 194 21.48 -3.37 6.47
C GLY A 194 20.69 -4.61 6.87
N LEU A 195 19.40 -4.48 7.20
CA LEU A 195 18.53 -5.62 7.51
C LEU A 195 18.37 -6.58 6.31
N LEU A 196 18.28 -6.04 5.10
CA LEU A 196 18.07 -6.83 3.88
C LEU A 196 19.34 -7.54 3.38
N THR A 197 20.51 -6.95 3.65
CA THR A 197 21.83 -7.44 3.17
C THR A 197 22.59 -8.27 4.21
N SER A 198 22.19 -8.25 5.49
CA SER A 198 22.90 -8.90 6.59
C SER A 198 22.88 -10.45 6.60
N ALA A 199 22.48 -11.11 5.50
CA ALA A 199 22.51 -12.56 5.36
C ALA A 199 23.33 -13.08 4.16
N GLU A 200 24.03 -12.23 3.40
CA GLU A 200 24.92 -12.70 2.31
C GLU A 200 26.33 -13.09 2.79
N THR A 201 26.62 -13.07 4.10
CA THR A 201 27.95 -13.41 4.65
C THR A 201 27.99 -14.77 5.36
N GLY A 202 27.13 -15.72 4.99
CA GLY A 202 27.13 -17.06 5.58
C GLY A 202 26.70 -18.14 4.61
N GLY A 203 27.68 -18.73 3.91
CA GLY A 203 27.52 -19.91 3.05
C GLY A 203 28.49 -19.90 1.89
#